data_AF-A0A483VSL5-F1
#
_entry.id   AF-A0A483VSL5-F1
#
_cell.length_a   1.000
_cell.length_b   1.000
_cell.length_c   1.000
_cell.angle_alpha   90.00
_cell.angle_beta   90.00
_cell.angle_gamma   90.00
#
_symmetry.space_group_name_H-M   'P 1'
#
loop_
_entity.id
_entity.type
_entity.pdbx_description
1 polymer ?
#
loop_
_entity_poly.entity_id
_entity_poly.type
_entity_poly.pdbx_seq_one_letter_code
_entity_poly.pdbx_strand_id
1 'polypeptide(L)' 'MNIKRTLLILFSRVIRGAGMGLGASGIALAGWFFFFSVNEYKFLWGLLSVVEFLVGYLIYRFAYAYIYDEWNNYH' A
#
# COMPACT_ATOMS: atom_id res chain seq x y z
N MET A 1 -25.60 -3.95 14.91
CA MET A 1 -24.66 -3.63 13.81
C MET A 1 -24.88 -4.63 12.69
N ASN A 2 -25.11 -4.17 11.46
CA ASN A 2 -25.27 -5.08 10.31
C ASN A 2 -23.96 -5.81 10.00
N ILE A 3 -24.00 -7.13 9.84
CA ILE A 3 -22.82 -7.98 9.62
C ILE A 3 -22.02 -7.55 8.38
N LYS A 4 -22.73 -7.03 7.36
CA LYS A 4 -22.15 -6.44 6.15
C LYS A 4 -21.22 -5.26 6.46
N ARG A 5 -21.61 -4.39 7.40
CA ARG A 5 -20.82 -3.20 7.81
C ARG A 5 -19.55 -3.61 8.54
N THR A 6 -19.63 -4.60 9.43
CA THR A 6 -18.46 -5.13 10.14
C THR A 6 -17.46 -5.79 9.18
N LEU A 7 -17.94 -6.56 8.21
CA LEU A 7 -17.12 -7.18 7.17
C LEU A 7 -16.40 -6.16 6.30
N LEU A 8 -17.09 -5.13 5.82
CA LEU A 8 -16.50 -4.06 5.02
C LEU A 8 -15.37 -3.34 5.77
N ILE A 9 -15.61 -2.94 7.02
CA ILE A 9 -14.60 -2.29 7.85
C ILE A 9 -13.36 -3.19 8.06
N LEU A 10 -13.58 -4.49 8.27
CA LEU A 10 -12.49 -5.45 8.45
C LEU A 10 -11.65 -5.57 7.16
N PHE A 11 -12.32 -5.71 6.00
CA PHE A 11 -11.66 -5.77 4.70
C PHE A 11 -10.86 -4.51 4.40
N SER A 12 -11.42 -3.32 4.62
CA SER A 12 -10.70 -2.07 4.35
C SER A 12 -9.47 -1.90 5.26
N ARG A 13 -9.53 -2.40 6.50
CA ARG A 13 -8.36 -2.40 7.40
C ARG A 13 -7.26 -3.34 6.91
N VAL A 14 -7.62 -4.53 6.44
CA VAL A 14 -6.65 -5.48 5.86
C VAL A 14 -6.00 -4.90 4.60
N ILE A 15 -6.79 -4.31 3.70
CA ILE A 15 -6.28 -3.70 2.46
C ILE A 15 -5.38 -2.50 2.76
N ARG A 16 -5.74 -1.64 3.73
CA ARG A 16 -4.85 -0.56 4.20
C ARG A 16 -3.54 -1.09 4.76
N GLY A 17 -3.61 -2.14 5.58
CA GLY A 17 -2.42 -2.80 6.15
C GLY A 17 -1.51 -3.36 5.06
N ALA A 18 -2.08 -4.03 4.06
CA ALA A 18 -1.36 -4.54 2.90
C ALA A 18 -0.70 -3.41 2.07
N GLY A 19 -1.43 -2.31 1.81
CA GLY A 19 -0.90 -1.15 1.11
C GLY A 19 0.25 -0.47 1.85
N MET A 20 0.14 -0.32 3.18
CA MET A 20 1.24 0.17 4.02
C MET A 20 2.45 -0.77 4.02
N GLY A 21 2.21 -2.08 4.10
CA GLY A 21 3.27 -3.10 4.07
C GLY A 21 4.05 -3.08 2.77
N LEU A 22 3.35 -3.06 1.63
CA LEU A 22 3.95 -2.95 0.29
C LEU A 22 4.68 -1.62 0.09
N GLY A 23 4.14 -0.53 0.65
CA GLY A 23 4.82 0.76 0.65
C GLY A 23 6.14 0.71 1.43
N ALA A 24 6.11 0.18 2.64
CA ALA A 24 7.28 0.07 3.50
C ALA A 24 8.35 -0.87 2.90
N SER A 25 7.95 -2.01 2.33
CA SER A 25 8.88 -2.90 1.62
C SER A 25 9.50 -2.21 0.41
N GLY A 26 8.72 -1.48 -0.39
CA GLY A 26 9.23 -0.72 -1.54
C GLY A 26 10.29 0.32 -1.15
N ILE A 27 10.10 1.05 -0.04
CA ILE A 27 11.12 2.01 0.45
C ILE A 27 12.38 1.28 0.93
N ALA A 28 12.23 0.22 1.72
CA ALA A 28 13.35 -0.53 2.26
C ALA A 28 14.18 -1.17 1.13
N LEU A 29 13.52 -1.75 0.13
CA LEU A 29 14.15 -2.34 -1.05
C LEU A 29 14.79 -1.26 -1.92
N ALA A 30 14.14 -0.11 -2.15
CA ALA A 30 14.74 0.99 -2.89
C ALA A 30 16.03 1.47 -2.21
N GLY A 31 16.01 1.67 -0.89
CA GLY A 31 17.21 2.03 -0.11
C GLY A 31 18.31 0.98 -0.24
N TRP A 32 17.96 -0.30 -0.15
CA TRP A 32 18.92 -1.39 -0.33
C TRP A 32 19.54 -1.40 -1.74
N PHE A 33 18.72 -1.29 -2.78
CA PHE A 33 19.19 -1.35 -4.16
C PHE A 33 20.02 -0.13 -4.55
N PHE A 34 19.66 1.08 -4.11
CA PHE A 34 20.42 2.27 -4.48
C PHE A 34 21.76 2.39 -3.73
N PHE A 35 21.82 2.04 -2.44
CA PHE A 35 22.99 2.31 -1.60
C PHE A 35 23.88 1.08 -1.33
N PHE A 36 23.31 -0.11 -1.20
CA PHE A 36 24.04 -1.30 -0.73
C PHE A 36 24.22 -2.37 -1.81
N SER A 37 23.40 -2.37 -2.87
CA SER A 37 23.50 -3.38 -3.93
C SER A 37 24.69 -3.16 -4.84
N VAL A 38 25.41 -4.25 -5.12
CA VAL A 38 26.56 -4.31 -6.05
C VAL A 38 26.11 -4.84 -7.43
N ASN A 39 24.82 -5.11 -7.61
CA ASN A 39 24.27 -5.64 -8.85
C ASN A 39 24.37 -4.60 -9.99
N GLU A 40 24.72 -5.04 -11.20
CA GLU A 40 24.74 -4.20 -12.41
C GLU A 40 23.37 -3.56 -12.69
N TYR A 41 22.29 -4.27 -12.39
CA TYR A 41 20.91 -3.80 -12.57
C TYR A 41 20.33 -3.11 -11.32
N LYS A 42 21.17 -2.73 -10.35
CA LYS A 42 20.70 -2.17 -9.07
C LYS A 42 19.77 -0.97 -9.23
N PHE A 43 20.00 -0.11 -10.22
CA PHE A 43 19.14 1.04 -10.48
C PHE A 43 17.78 0.62 -11.06
N LEU A 44 17.73 -0.45 -11.87
CA LEU A 44 16.51 -1.03 -12.43
C LEU A 44 15.65 -1.64 -11.32
N TRP A 45 16.27 -2.41 -10.41
CA TRP A 45 15.61 -2.97 -9.24
C TRP A 45 15.19 -1.91 -8.22
N GLY A 46 16.01 -0.86 -8.05
CA GLY A 46 15.66 0.31 -7.24
C GLY A 46 14.44 1.04 -7.80
N LEU A 47 14.39 1.26 -9.12
CA LEU A 47 13.23 1.83 -9.81
C LEU A 47 11.98 0.98 -9.64
N LEU A 48 12.09 -0.34 -9.79
CA LEU A 48 10.98 -1.27 -9.53
C LEU A 48 10.47 -1.15 -8.10
N SER A 49 11.37 -1.01 -7.13
CA SER A 49 11.01 -0.83 -5.71
C SER A 49 10.30 0.51 -5.45
N VAL A 50 10.68 1.57 -6.17
CA VAL A 50 9.97 2.85 -6.14
C VAL A 50 8.57 2.73 -6.74
N VAL A 51 8.41 1.97 -7.83
CA VAL A 51 7.09 1.66 -8.40
C VAL A 51 6.25 0.84 -7.41
N GLU A 52 6.83 -0.16 -6.75
CA GLU A 52 6.16 -0.92 -5.69
C GLU A 52 5.66 -0.02 -4.56
N PHE A 53 6.49 0.93 -4.11
CA PHE A 53 6.09 1.92 -3.14
C PHE A 53 4.90 2.77 -3.61
N LEU A 54 4.92 3.25 -4.86
CA LEU A 54 3.83 4.02 -5.43
C LEU A 54 2.52 3.22 -5.50
N VAL A 55 2.60 1.94 -5.90
CA VAL A 55 1.44 1.05 -5.93
C VAL A 55 0.89 0.82 -4.52
N GLY A 56 1.76 0.55 -3.54
CA GLY A 56 1.38 0.40 -2.13
C GLY A 56 0.69 1.66 -1.58
N TYR A 57 1.21 2.84 -1.92
CA TYR A 57 0.61 4.13 -1.56
C TYR A 57 -0.77 4.34 -2.21
N LEU A 58 -0.92 4.01 -3.49
CA LEU A 58 -2.21 4.09 -4.17
C LEU A 58 -3.24 3.15 -3.54
N ILE A 59 -2.87 1.91 -3.23
CA ILE A 59 -3.75 0.94 -2.54
C ILE A 59 -4.19 1.50 -1.19
N TYR A 60 -3.26 2.04 -0.41
CA TYR A 60 -3.58 2.69 0.87
C TYR A 60 -4.56 3.85 0.68
N ARG A 61 -4.35 4.71 -0.32
CA ARG A 61 -5.22 5.85 -0.63
C ARG A 61 -6.60 5.44 -1.10
N PHE A 62 -6.71 4.44 -1.97
CA PHE A 62 -8.00 3.89 -2.42
C PHE A 62 -8.78 3.28 -1.25
N ALA A 63 -8.12 2.47 -0.43
CA ALA A 63 -8.75 1.91 0.77
C ALA A 63 -9.17 2.99 1.77
N TYR A 64 -8.44 4.13 1.82
CA TYR A 64 -8.83 5.28 2.61
C TYR A 64 -10.10 5.96 2.07
N ALA A 65 -10.14 6.25 0.77
CA ALA A 65 -11.26 6.91 0.12
C ALA A 65 -12.56 6.07 0.19
N TYR A 66 -12.45 4.75 -0.02
CA TYR A 66 -13.60 3.84 0.01
C TYR A 66 -14.33 3.82 1.37
N ILE A 67 -13.59 3.82 2.48
CA ILE A 67 -14.17 3.91 3.84
C ILE A 67 -14.93 5.23 4.02
N TYR A 68 -14.43 6.32 3.47
CA TYR A 68 -15.02 7.66 3.63
C TYR A 68 -16.33 7.79 2.84
N ASP A 69 -16.34 7.27 1.61
CA ASP A 69 -17.51 7.28 0.72
C ASP A 69 -18.63 6.35 1.24
N GLU A 70 -18.28 5.19 1.79
CA GLU A 70 -19.26 4.33 2.46
C GLU A 70 -19.78 4.97 3.74
N TRP A 71 -18.93 5.60 4.56
CA TRP A 71 -19.39 6.29 5.78
C TRP A 71 -20.40 7.39 5.47
N ASN A 72 -20.20 8.15 4.39
CA ASN A 72 -21.09 9.25 4.00
C ASN A 72 -22.43 8.78 3.41
N ASN A 73 -22.50 7.59 2.80
CA ASN A 73 -23.76 7.02 2.28
C ASN A 73 -24.68 6.42 3.37
N TYR A 74 -24.20 6.34 4.62
CA TYR A 74 -24.97 5.79 5.75
C TYR A 74 -25.35 6.84 6.81
N HIS A 75 -25.16 8.13 6.51
CA HIS A 75 -25.71 9.27 7.28
C HIS A 75 -26.72 10.00 6.40
#